data_AF-A0A423TBC7-F1
#
_entry.id   AF-A0A423TBC7-F1
#
_cell.length_a   1.000
_cell.length_b   1.000
_cell.length_c   1.000
_cell.angle_alpha   90.00
_cell.angle_beta   90.00
_cell.angle_gamma   90.00
#
_symmetry.space_group_name_H-M   'P 1'
#
loop_
_entity.id
_entity.type
_entity.pdbx_description
1 polymer ?
#
loop_
_entity_poly.entity_id
_entity_poly.type
_entity_poly.pdbx_seq_one_letter_code
_entity_poly.pdbx_strand_id
1 'polypeptide(L)'
;MQYIQSLLSRLECGEIIPEDDDHNTFPSRQPSSFYEDIFRSPPSYYREPRSSSSGTSSFSYSRGPSSSSHRNQERTRMPDKPEAHKWLKQADHDLKEAERRGDGSSCWITYMCHQAAEKVLKAALYLEDRDAAQSYQSGSQCHSLTAVAQQLSCSSILSLARDMECHVGHHTYMRYPTSLGVPCDRYAQHDAEFMLEKAVTL
;
A
#
# COMPACT_ATOMS: atom_id res chain seq x y z
N MET A 1 -6.98 -29.57 7.66
CA MET A 1 -6.72 -29.10 9.04
C MET A 1 -5.83 -30.03 9.85
N GLN A 2 -5.87 -31.37 9.67
CA GLN A 2 -5.01 -32.32 10.41
C GLN A 2 -3.49 -32.15 10.15
N TYR A 3 -3.09 -31.78 8.94
CA TYR A 3 -1.68 -31.59 8.58
C TYR A 3 -1.02 -30.42 9.34
N ILE A 4 -1.70 -29.27 9.44
CA ILE A 4 -1.18 -28.09 10.14
C ILE A 4 -1.03 -28.39 11.64
N GLN A 5 -1.99 -29.09 12.25
CA GLN A 5 -1.91 -29.50 13.66
C GLN A 5 -0.75 -30.47 13.90
N SER A 6 -0.52 -31.42 12.99
CA SER A 6 0.63 -32.33 13.06
C SER A 6 1.97 -31.60 12.95
N LEU A 7 2.08 -30.58 12.08
CA LEU A 7 3.27 -29.75 11.98
C LEU A 7 3.51 -28.92 13.24
N LEU A 8 2.47 -28.33 13.83
CA LEU A 8 2.56 -27.57 15.08
C LEU A 8 3.08 -28.45 16.22
N SER A 9 2.52 -29.64 16.43
CA SER A 9 2.98 -30.55 17.49
C SER A 9 4.43 -31.01 17.30
N ARG A 10 4.88 -31.21 16.06
CA ARG A 10 6.28 -31.58 15.77
C ARG A 10 7.24 -30.45 16.06
N LEU A 11 6.86 -29.21 15.72
CA LEU A 11 7.62 -28.01 16.04
C LEU A 11 7.66 -27.73 17.55
N GLU A 12 6.56 -27.92 18.27
CA GLU A 12 6.49 -27.80 19.73
C GLU A 12 7.39 -28.82 20.45
N CYS A 13 7.54 -30.02 19.90
CA CYS A 13 8.45 -31.06 20.42
C CYS A 13 9.94 -30.86 20.05
N GLY A 14 10.27 -29.82 19.28
CA GLY A 14 11.66 -29.56 18.85
C GLY A 14 12.20 -30.54 17.82
N GLU A 15 11.33 -31.25 17.10
CA GLU A 15 11.74 -32.18 16.05
C GLU A 15 12.18 -31.42 14.79
N ILE A 16 13.32 -31.82 14.21
CA ILE A 16 13.75 -31.36 12.89
C ILE A 16 12.79 -31.95 11.86
N ILE A 17 12.06 -31.09 11.15
CA ILE A 17 11.24 -31.53 10.01
C ILE A 17 12.21 -31.99 8.92
N PRO A 18 12.17 -33.26 8.47
CA PRO A 18 13.00 -33.71 7.36
C PRO A 18 12.71 -32.84 6.14
N GLU A 19 13.75 -32.23 5.58
CA GLU A 19 13.70 -31.77 4.20
C GLU A 19 13.70 -33.03 3.33
N ASP A 20 12.73 -33.11 2.42
CA ASP A 20 12.48 -34.15 1.42
C ASP A 20 11.49 -35.27 1.78
N ASP A 21 10.26 -35.08 1.33
CA ASP A 21 9.59 -36.10 0.51
C ASP A 21 9.14 -35.41 -0.80
N ASP A 22 9.67 -35.90 -1.91
CA ASP A 22 9.31 -35.53 -3.28
C ASP A 22 7.84 -35.88 -3.52
N HIS A 23 6.96 -34.88 -3.34
CA HIS A 23 5.55 -34.97 -3.71
C HIS A 23 5.30 -34.25 -5.03
N ASN A 24 5.97 -34.70 -6.09
CA ASN A 24 5.56 -34.47 -7.47
C ASN A 24 4.29 -35.28 -7.83
N THR A 25 3.26 -35.19 -7.00
CA THR A 25 1.90 -35.66 -7.30
C THR A 25 0.92 -34.69 -6.68
N PHE A 26 0.84 -33.49 -7.27
CA PHE A 26 -0.35 -32.68 -7.11
C PHE A 26 -1.50 -33.44 -7.79
N PRO A 27 -2.64 -33.72 -7.11
CA PRO A 27 -3.85 -34.02 -7.85
C PRO A 27 -4.09 -32.84 -8.78
N SER A 28 -4.19 -33.10 -10.09
CA SER A 28 -4.49 -32.09 -11.12
C SER A 28 -5.91 -31.57 -10.91
N ARG A 29 -6.07 -30.71 -9.91
CA ARG A 29 -7.30 -29.96 -9.73
C ARG A 29 -7.25 -28.85 -10.76
N GLN A 30 -7.89 -29.11 -11.90
CA GLN A 30 -8.21 -28.10 -12.90
C GLN A 30 -8.71 -26.85 -12.13
N PRO A 31 -8.13 -25.66 -12.36
CA PRO A 31 -8.62 -24.45 -11.72
C PRO A 31 -10.11 -24.30 -12.03
N SER A 32 -10.91 -24.01 -11.00
CA SER A 32 -12.33 -23.70 -11.19
C SER A 32 -12.44 -22.58 -12.21
N SER A 33 -13.41 -22.62 -13.14
CA SER A 33 -13.60 -21.64 -14.21
C SER A 33 -13.58 -20.17 -13.74
N PHE A 34 -13.89 -19.94 -12.46
CA PHE A 34 -13.82 -18.65 -11.80
C PHE A 34 -12.41 -18.02 -11.72
N TYR A 35 -11.34 -18.84 -11.68
CA TYR A 35 -9.95 -18.36 -11.58
C TYR A 35 -9.36 -17.93 -12.93
N GLU A 36 -9.84 -18.51 -14.04
CA GLU A 36 -9.43 -18.12 -15.41
C GLU A 36 -10.08 -16.81 -15.87
N ASP A 37 -11.26 -16.46 -15.34
CA ASP A 37 -11.94 -15.21 -15.69
C ASP A 37 -11.30 -13.96 -15.06
N ILE A 38 -10.54 -14.12 -13.97
CA ILE A 38 -9.87 -13.00 -13.27
C ILE A 38 -8.58 -12.58 -13.99
N PHE A 39 -7.91 -13.51 -14.67
CA PHE A 39 -6.65 -13.26 -15.38
C PHE A 39 -6.79 -13.22 -16.91
N ARG A 40 -8.02 -13.22 -17.44
CA ARG A 40 -8.25 -12.88 -18.85
C ARG A 40 -7.79 -11.45 -19.10
N SER A 41 -6.83 -11.33 -20.01
CA SER A 41 -6.38 -10.05 -20.58
C SER A 41 -7.59 -9.14 -20.85
N PRO A 42 -7.57 -7.88 -20.38
CA PRO A 42 -8.67 -6.96 -20.63
C PRO A 42 -8.91 -6.83 -22.13
N PRO A 43 -10.17 -6.79 -22.59
CA PRO A 43 -10.49 -6.69 -24.00
C PRO A 43 -9.93 -5.38 -24.58
N SER A 44 -9.48 -5.48 -25.83
CA SER A 44 -8.70 -4.52 -26.63
C SER A 44 -9.39 -3.18 -26.96
N TYR A 45 -10.26 -2.68 -26.08
CA TYR A 45 -11.03 -1.45 -26.30
C TYR A 45 -10.33 -0.16 -25.84
N TYR A 46 -9.16 -0.21 -25.20
CA TYR A 46 -8.27 0.95 -25.14
C TYR A 46 -7.45 1.04 -26.43
N ARG A 47 -8.17 1.29 -27.52
CA ARG A 47 -7.63 1.68 -28.81
C ARG A 47 -7.09 3.10 -28.67
N GLU A 48 -5.78 3.26 -28.74
CA GLU A 48 -5.17 4.58 -28.91
C GLU A 48 -5.87 5.35 -30.05
N PRO A 49 -6.17 6.65 -29.89
CA PRO A 49 -6.62 7.46 -31.00
C PRO A 49 -5.46 7.59 -32.00
N ARG A 50 -5.50 6.74 -33.05
CA ARG A 50 -4.74 6.92 -34.29
C ARG A 50 -5.12 8.26 -34.91
N SER A 51 -4.30 9.27 -34.69
CA SER A 51 -4.29 10.49 -35.48
C SER A 51 -3.98 10.13 -36.93
N SER A 52 -5.03 10.05 -37.73
CA SER A 52 -4.91 10.01 -39.18
C SER A 52 -4.90 11.45 -39.69
N SER A 53 -3.74 11.94 -40.11
CA SER A 53 -3.65 13.07 -41.04
C SER A 53 -2.63 12.73 -42.12
N SER A 54 -3.14 12.23 -43.23
CA SER A 54 -2.50 12.32 -44.55
C SER A 54 -2.37 13.79 -44.95
N GLY A 55 -1.19 14.22 -45.39
CA GLY A 55 -1.01 15.57 -45.92
C GLY A 55 0.45 15.91 -46.22
N THR A 56 0.92 15.51 -47.39
CA THR A 56 2.09 16.07 -48.06
C THR A 56 1.99 17.58 -48.21
N SER A 57 3.00 18.33 -47.75
CA SER A 57 3.54 19.47 -48.53
C SER A 57 4.92 19.87 -48.02
N SER A 58 5.90 19.74 -48.89
CA SER A 58 7.18 20.45 -48.87
C SER A 58 6.97 21.96 -48.81
N PHE A 59 7.49 22.63 -47.78
CA PHE A 59 7.92 24.03 -47.90
C PHE A 59 9.11 24.30 -46.97
N SER A 60 10.17 24.80 -47.60
CA SER A 60 11.43 25.24 -47.03
C SER A 60 11.34 26.63 -46.39
N TYR A 61 12.41 26.96 -45.65
CA TYR A 61 12.84 28.29 -45.17
C TYR A 61 12.25 28.78 -43.84
N SER A 62 13.06 28.71 -42.78
CA SER A 62 13.83 29.88 -42.28
C SER A 62 14.32 29.63 -40.85
N ARG A 63 15.65 29.66 -40.68
CA ARG A 63 16.32 29.80 -39.37
C ARG A 63 15.94 31.15 -38.77
N GLY A 64 15.17 31.14 -37.68
CA GLY A 64 15.08 32.23 -36.72
C GLY A 64 15.71 31.79 -35.38
N PRO A 65 16.50 32.65 -34.71
CA PRO A 65 17.10 32.30 -33.43
C PRO A 65 16.07 32.53 -32.32
N SER A 66 15.37 31.48 -31.89
CA SER A 66 14.47 31.57 -30.76
C SER A 66 15.25 31.38 -29.47
N SER A 67 15.37 32.48 -28.72
CA SER A 67 15.98 32.57 -27.41
C SER A 67 15.55 31.41 -26.51
N SER A 68 16.54 30.66 -26.03
CA SER A 68 16.42 29.70 -24.93
C SER A 68 16.09 30.42 -23.62
N SER A 69 14.86 30.92 -23.50
CA SER A 69 14.27 31.19 -22.20
C SER A 69 13.92 29.86 -21.58
N HIS A 70 14.83 29.33 -20.76
CA HIS A 70 14.53 28.30 -19.77
C HIS A 70 13.57 28.90 -18.74
N ARG A 71 12.30 29.02 -19.14
CA ARG A 71 11.20 29.29 -18.23
C ARG A 71 11.04 27.98 -17.45
N ASN A 72 11.54 27.94 -16.23
CA ASN A 72 11.17 26.93 -15.24
C ASN A 72 9.64 26.99 -15.13
N GLN A 73 8.93 26.21 -15.93
CA GLN A 73 7.50 26.01 -15.77
C GLN A 73 7.35 25.20 -14.48
N GLU A 74 7.07 25.91 -13.39
CA GLU A 74 6.56 25.28 -12.18
C GLU A 74 5.36 24.41 -12.59
N ARG A 75 5.49 23.11 -12.39
CA ARG A 75 4.43 22.15 -12.70
C ARG A 75 3.21 22.50 -11.87
N THR A 76 2.09 22.74 -12.55
CA THR A 76 0.80 22.98 -11.88
C THR A 76 0.39 21.72 -11.12
N ARG A 77 0.11 21.87 -9.82
CA ARG A 77 -0.44 20.79 -8.99
C ARG A 77 -1.83 20.39 -9.48
N MET A 78 -2.10 19.10 -9.60
CA MET A 78 -3.35 18.57 -10.12
C MET A 78 -4.02 17.61 -9.11
N PRO A 79 -4.90 18.12 -8.22
CA PRO A 79 -5.63 17.29 -7.27
C PRO A 79 -6.56 16.26 -7.93
N ASP A 80 -6.69 15.07 -7.33
CA ASP A 80 -7.64 14.01 -7.69
C ASP A 80 -8.55 13.67 -6.50
N LYS A 81 -9.62 14.46 -6.35
CA LYS A 81 -10.59 14.30 -5.26
C LYS A 81 -11.32 12.94 -5.31
N PRO A 82 -11.77 12.43 -6.48
CA PRO A 82 -12.38 11.10 -6.55
C PRO A 82 -11.46 9.98 -6.03
N GLU A 83 -10.18 10.01 -6.39
CA GLU A 83 -9.23 9.00 -5.90
C GLU A 83 -8.97 9.17 -4.40
N ALA A 84 -8.76 10.39 -3.93
CA ALA A 84 -8.63 10.68 -2.50
C ALA A 84 -9.82 10.14 -1.68
N HIS A 85 -11.04 10.27 -2.19
CA HIS A 85 -12.24 9.76 -1.53
C HIS A 85 -12.25 8.23 -1.41
N LYS A 86 -11.74 7.48 -2.40
CA LYS A 86 -11.61 6.01 -2.29
C LYS A 86 -10.66 5.63 -1.17
N TRP A 87 -9.52 6.32 -1.06
CA TRP A 87 -8.54 6.11 0.01
C TRP A 87 -9.13 6.39 1.38
N LEU A 88 -9.84 7.52 1.56
CA LEU A 88 -10.53 7.83 2.82
C LEU A 88 -11.61 6.80 3.17
N LYS A 89 -12.40 6.35 2.20
CA LYS A 89 -13.41 5.32 2.42
C LYS A 89 -12.79 4.02 2.93
N GLN A 90 -11.64 3.63 2.40
CA GLN A 90 -10.94 2.45 2.89
C GLN A 90 -10.33 2.68 4.28
N ALA A 91 -9.79 3.87 4.55
CA ALA A 91 -9.28 4.23 5.87
C ALA A 91 -10.36 4.14 6.97
N ASP A 92 -11.55 4.67 6.69
CA ASP A 92 -12.71 4.59 7.58
C ASP A 92 -13.13 3.13 7.84
N HIS A 93 -13.10 2.29 6.80
CA HIS A 93 -13.39 0.87 6.95
C HIS A 93 -12.35 0.13 7.79
N ASP A 94 -11.07 0.50 7.66
CA ASP A 94 -9.99 -0.10 8.44
C ASP A 94 -10.09 0.30 9.91
N LEU A 95 -10.41 1.56 10.20
CA LEU A 95 -10.58 2.08 11.56
C LEU A 95 -11.79 1.42 12.26
N LYS A 96 -12.94 1.33 11.59
CA LYS A 96 -14.12 0.63 12.12
C LYS A 96 -13.85 -0.84 12.43
N GLU A 97 -13.07 -1.51 11.59
CA GLU A 97 -12.68 -2.90 11.85
C GLU A 97 -11.68 -3.01 13.02
N ALA A 98 -10.85 -2.00 13.24
CA ALA A 98 -9.99 -1.92 14.42
C ALA A 98 -10.84 -1.75 15.71
N GLU A 99 -11.81 -0.84 15.70
CA GLU A 99 -12.71 -0.57 16.83
C GLU A 99 -13.60 -1.76 17.21
N ARG A 100 -14.00 -2.57 16.22
CA ARG A 100 -14.89 -3.73 16.43
C ARG A 100 -14.18 -4.93 17.08
N ARG A 101 -12.85 -4.96 17.07
CA ARG A 101 -12.09 -6.11 17.58
C ARG A 101 -12.03 -6.10 19.10
N GLY A 102 -12.20 -7.27 19.69
CA GLY A 102 -12.10 -7.48 21.14
C GLY A 102 -10.69 -7.84 21.60
N ASP A 103 -10.59 -8.13 22.90
CA ASP A 103 -9.36 -8.48 23.60
C ASP A 103 -8.56 -9.60 22.90
N GLY A 104 -7.23 -9.50 22.95
CA GLY A 104 -6.32 -10.50 22.35
C GLY A 104 -6.04 -10.30 20.85
N SER A 105 -6.57 -9.24 20.24
CA SER A 105 -6.31 -8.88 18.83
C SER A 105 -5.37 -7.67 18.67
N SER A 106 -4.56 -7.34 19.68
CA SER A 106 -3.81 -6.07 19.72
C SER A 106 -2.88 -5.86 18.52
N CYS A 107 -2.17 -6.90 18.05
CA CYS A 107 -1.35 -6.82 16.84
C CYS A 107 -2.17 -6.48 15.58
N TRP A 108 -3.39 -7.03 15.47
CA TRP A 108 -4.31 -6.75 14.37
C TRP A 108 -4.91 -5.35 14.46
N ILE A 109 -5.32 -4.91 15.65
CA ILE A 109 -5.84 -3.55 15.86
C ILE A 109 -4.75 -2.53 15.48
N THR A 110 -3.54 -2.74 15.98
CA THR A 110 -2.35 -1.92 15.66
C THR A 110 -2.10 -1.86 14.15
N TYR A 111 -2.15 -3.01 13.46
CA TYR A 111 -1.99 -3.09 12.02
C TYR A 111 -3.07 -2.32 11.26
N MET A 112 -4.34 -2.47 11.66
CA MET A 112 -5.46 -1.79 11.01
C MET A 112 -5.39 -0.27 11.21
N CYS A 113 -4.98 0.20 12.40
CA CYS A 113 -4.77 1.62 12.67
C CYS A 113 -3.62 2.20 11.84
N HIS A 114 -2.50 1.47 11.71
CA HIS A 114 -1.41 1.86 10.80
C HIS A 114 -1.90 1.93 9.36
N GLN A 115 -2.69 0.94 8.92
CA GLN A 115 -3.26 0.89 7.58
C GLN A 115 -4.25 2.03 7.32
N ALA A 116 -5.05 2.42 8.31
CA ALA A 116 -5.95 3.56 8.22
C ALA A 116 -5.15 4.87 8.05
N ALA A 117 -4.15 5.12 8.91
CA ALA A 117 -3.29 6.29 8.83
C ALA A 117 -2.56 6.39 7.47
N GLU A 118 -1.99 5.29 6.98
CA GLU A 118 -1.34 5.24 5.66
C GLU A 118 -2.28 5.71 4.54
N LYS A 119 -3.55 5.28 4.60
CA LYS A 119 -4.56 5.59 3.58
C LYS A 119 -5.07 7.03 3.69
N VAL A 120 -5.21 7.58 4.89
CA VAL A 120 -5.51 9.02 5.09
C VAL A 120 -4.41 9.88 4.51
N LEU A 121 -3.14 9.56 4.80
CA LEU A 121 -2.00 10.29 4.26
C LEU A 121 -1.94 10.21 2.73
N LYS A 122 -2.20 9.03 2.14
CA LYS A 122 -2.30 8.86 0.69
C LYS A 122 -3.45 9.68 0.10
N ALA A 123 -4.60 9.73 0.76
CA ALA A 123 -5.70 10.58 0.33
C ALA A 123 -5.31 12.06 0.31
N ALA A 124 -4.60 12.53 1.35
CA ALA A 124 -4.08 13.89 1.40
C ALA A 124 -3.12 14.18 0.24
N LEU A 125 -2.25 13.24 -0.14
CA LEU A 125 -1.38 13.42 -1.30
C LEU A 125 -2.16 13.57 -2.61
N TYR A 126 -3.22 12.78 -2.82
CA TYR A 126 -4.10 12.96 -3.98
C TYR A 126 -4.84 14.30 -3.95
N LEU A 127 -5.13 14.87 -2.78
CA LEU A 127 -5.71 16.20 -2.68
C LEU A 127 -4.69 17.31 -3.00
N GLU A 128 -3.40 17.08 -2.80
CA GLU A 128 -2.36 18.03 -3.19
C GLU A 128 -2.01 17.92 -4.67
N ASP A 129 -1.65 16.72 -5.13
CA ASP A 129 -1.16 16.49 -6.49
C ASP A 129 -1.18 15.00 -6.88
N ARG A 130 -1.94 14.66 -7.92
CA ARG A 130 -2.12 13.30 -8.42
C ARG A 130 -0.82 12.63 -8.84
N ASP A 131 0.00 13.28 -9.67
CA ASP A 131 1.17 12.59 -10.23
C ASP A 131 2.25 12.38 -9.15
N ALA A 132 2.40 13.32 -8.20
CA ALA A 132 3.25 13.11 -7.02
C ALA A 132 2.75 11.91 -6.18
N ALA A 133 1.44 11.82 -5.93
CA ALA A 133 0.85 10.70 -5.20
C ALA A 133 1.10 9.35 -5.91
N GLN A 134 0.90 9.29 -7.24
CA GLN A 134 1.16 8.08 -8.03
C GLN A 134 2.64 7.68 -8.05
N SER A 135 3.54 8.65 -8.19
CA SER A 135 4.98 8.39 -8.14
C SER A 135 5.39 7.82 -6.79
N TYR A 136 4.82 8.34 -5.70
CA TYR A 136 5.15 7.88 -4.36
C TYR A 136 4.63 6.45 -4.09
N GLN A 137 3.43 6.12 -4.57
CA GLN A 137 2.87 4.77 -4.42
C GLN A 137 3.71 3.67 -5.05
N SER A 138 4.43 3.98 -6.12
CA SER A 138 5.31 3.04 -6.81
C SER A 138 6.70 2.91 -6.14
N GLY A 139 6.97 3.71 -5.10
CA GLY A 139 8.24 3.73 -4.39
C GLY A 139 8.38 2.66 -3.30
N SER A 140 9.61 2.34 -2.91
CA SER A 140 9.92 1.35 -1.87
C SER A 140 9.48 1.74 -0.45
N GLN A 141 9.23 3.03 -0.21
CA GLN A 141 8.80 3.59 1.07
C GLN A 141 7.29 3.91 1.10
N CYS A 142 6.51 3.36 0.16
CA CYS A 142 5.10 3.70 -0.01
C CYS A 142 4.19 3.30 1.18
N HIS A 143 4.73 2.52 2.12
CA HIS A 143 4.06 2.09 3.34
C HIS A 143 4.60 2.74 4.62
N SER A 144 5.64 3.58 4.54
CA SER A 144 6.11 4.32 5.72
C SER A 144 5.24 5.56 5.95
N LEU A 145 4.60 5.64 7.11
CA LEU A 145 3.80 6.79 7.51
C LEU A 145 4.65 8.06 7.52
N THR A 146 5.84 8.02 8.12
CA THR A 146 6.75 9.17 8.18
C THR A 146 7.13 9.63 6.78
N ALA A 147 7.50 8.72 5.89
CA ALA A 147 7.95 9.08 4.55
C ALA A 147 6.79 9.64 3.69
N VAL A 148 5.56 9.13 3.86
CA VAL A 148 4.36 9.70 3.20
C VAL A 148 4.07 11.09 3.77
N ALA A 149 4.05 11.24 5.10
CA ALA A 149 3.74 12.50 5.78
C ALA A 149 4.74 13.62 5.47
N GLN A 150 6.02 13.28 5.24
CA GLN A 150 7.05 14.23 4.82
C GLN A 150 6.69 14.97 3.51
N GLN A 151 5.91 14.34 2.64
CA GLN A 151 5.50 14.96 1.37
C GLN A 151 4.43 16.06 1.56
N LEU A 152 3.61 15.96 2.61
CA LEU A 152 2.45 16.85 2.86
C LEU A 152 2.83 18.22 3.46
N SER A 153 4.12 18.51 3.65
CA SER A 153 4.63 19.78 4.22
C SER A 153 3.93 20.23 5.52
N CYS A 154 3.35 19.30 6.28
CA CYS A 154 2.57 19.57 7.48
C CYS A 154 3.27 18.96 8.70
N SER A 155 3.84 19.82 9.55
CA SER A 155 4.70 19.37 10.67
C SER A 155 3.94 18.59 11.74
N SER A 156 2.67 18.90 11.99
CA SER A 156 1.84 18.17 12.95
C SER A 156 1.55 16.74 12.47
N ILE A 157 1.17 16.58 11.19
CA ILE A 157 0.94 15.27 10.56
C ILE A 157 2.24 14.46 10.56
N LEU A 158 3.37 15.08 10.24
CA LEU A 158 4.68 14.43 10.30
C LEU A 158 5.06 13.97 11.70
N SER A 159 4.76 14.78 12.73
CA SER A 159 5.01 14.39 14.12
C SER A 159 4.16 13.19 14.51
N LEU A 160 2.85 13.21 14.21
CA LEU A 160 1.95 12.10 14.50
C LEU A 160 2.38 10.80 13.80
N ALA A 161 2.74 10.88 12.50
CA ALA A 161 3.22 9.74 11.74
C ALA A 161 4.51 9.13 12.33
N ARG A 162 5.43 9.98 12.79
CA ARG A 162 6.66 9.55 13.48
C ARG A 162 6.35 8.90 14.82
N ASP A 163 5.48 9.49 15.62
CA ASP A 163 5.10 8.94 16.92
C ASP A 163 4.51 7.53 16.76
N MET A 164 3.64 7.34 15.76
CA MET A 164 3.08 6.02 15.42
C MET A 164 4.16 5.01 15.02
N GLU A 165 5.02 5.33 14.05
CA GLU A 165 6.07 4.41 13.59
C GLU A 165 7.16 4.15 14.62
N CYS A 166 7.51 5.14 15.46
CA CYS A 166 8.44 4.94 16.56
C CYS A 166 7.87 3.98 17.61
N HIS A 167 6.56 3.98 17.80
CA HIS A 167 5.89 3.11 18.75
C HIS A 167 5.80 1.66 18.25
N VAL A 168 5.35 1.44 17.02
CA VAL A 168 5.05 0.09 16.51
C VAL A 168 6.13 -0.49 15.58
N GLY A 169 7.09 0.33 15.17
CA GLY A 169 8.10 -0.03 14.20
C GLY A 169 7.57 -0.18 12.79
N HIS A 170 8.29 -0.95 11.97
CA HIS A 170 7.97 -1.11 10.56
C HIS A 170 6.66 -1.89 10.34
N HIS A 171 5.87 -1.49 9.35
CA HIS A 171 4.54 -2.06 9.09
C HIS A 171 4.47 -3.61 8.92
N THR A 172 5.59 -4.27 8.62
CA THR A 172 5.68 -5.73 8.49
C THR A 172 5.74 -6.43 9.85
N TYR A 173 6.22 -5.75 10.88
CA TYR A 173 6.42 -6.31 12.21
C TYR A 173 5.11 -6.67 12.91
N MET A 174 3.99 -6.10 12.50
CA MET A 174 2.65 -6.43 13.00
C MET A 174 2.06 -7.69 12.34
N ARG A 175 2.67 -8.19 11.26
CA ARG A 175 2.13 -9.30 10.46
C ARG A 175 3.00 -10.53 10.44
N TYR A 176 4.32 -10.34 10.40
CA TYR A 176 5.26 -11.44 10.20
C TYR A 176 6.12 -11.64 11.46
N PRO A 177 6.32 -12.90 11.90
CA PRO A 177 7.36 -13.22 12.86
C PRO A 177 8.71 -12.70 12.36
N THR A 178 9.50 -12.15 13.28
CA THR A 178 10.86 -11.71 13.00
C THR A 178 11.78 -12.19 14.12
N SER A 179 13.06 -11.83 14.07
CA SER A 179 13.98 -12.03 15.20
C SER A 179 13.52 -11.35 16.50
N LEU A 180 12.56 -10.44 16.42
CA LEU A 180 11.95 -9.75 17.56
C LEU A 180 10.71 -10.51 18.12
N GLY A 181 10.44 -11.74 17.67
CA GLY A 181 9.34 -12.59 18.14
C GLY A 181 8.11 -12.62 17.22
N VAL A 182 7.02 -13.22 17.70
CA VAL A 182 5.73 -13.32 16.99
C VAL A 182 4.90 -12.06 17.26
N PRO A 183 4.22 -11.47 16.26
CA PRO A 183 3.46 -10.23 16.45
C PRO A 183 2.41 -10.31 17.56
N CYS A 184 1.70 -11.44 17.69
CA CYS A 184 0.66 -11.62 18.70
C CYS A 184 1.18 -11.53 20.14
N ASP A 185 2.45 -11.83 20.38
CA ASP A 185 3.07 -11.75 21.70
C ASP A 185 3.75 -10.39 21.93
N ARG A 186 4.07 -9.67 20.85
CA ARG A 186 4.81 -8.42 20.89
C ARG A 186 3.93 -7.22 21.21
N TYR A 187 2.75 -7.14 20.59
CA TYR A 187 1.84 -6.01 20.77
C TYR A 187 0.82 -6.33 21.85
N ALA A 188 0.76 -5.46 22.85
CA ALA A 188 -0.19 -5.52 23.93
C ALA A 188 -1.33 -4.52 23.71
N GLN A 189 -2.32 -4.57 24.60
CA GLN A 189 -3.51 -3.73 24.51
C GLN A 189 -3.19 -2.23 24.48
N HIS A 190 -2.17 -1.79 25.24
CA HIS A 190 -1.78 -0.38 25.26
C HIS A 190 -1.21 0.11 23.92
N ASP A 191 -0.54 -0.75 23.14
CA ASP A 191 -0.06 -0.40 21.80
C ASP A 191 -1.24 -0.16 20.84
N ALA A 192 -2.25 -1.04 20.94
CA ALA A 192 -3.47 -0.93 20.16
C ALA A 192 -4.26 0.34 20.50
N GLU A 193 -4.40 0.66 21.79
CA GLU A 193 -5.07 1.88 22.27
C GLU A 193 -4.33 3.14 21.82
N PHE A 194 -3.00 3.17 21.96
CA PHE A 194 -2.18 4.26 21.47
C PHE A 194 -2.38 4.48 19.97
N MET A 195 -2.30 3.42 19.18
CA MET A 195 -2.45 3.51 17.73
C MET A 195 -3.86 3.95 17.31
N LEU A 196 -4.89 3.49 18.01
CA LEU A 196 -6.27 3.89 17.76
C LEU A 196 -6.48 5.37 18.03
N GLU A 197 -5.99 5.88 19.17
CA GLU A 197 -6.05 7.31 19.52
C GLU A 197 -5.38 8.18 18.44
N LYS A 198 -4.19 7.79 17.99
CA LYS A 198 -3.45 8.54 16.96
C LYS A 198 -4.10 8.45 15.59
N ALA A 199 -4.60 7.28 15.20
CA ALA A 199 -5.28 7.10 13.91
C ALA A 199 -6.57 7.91 13.80
N VAL A 200 -7.31 8.09 14.91
CA VAL A 200 -8.51 8.96 14.96
C VAL A 200 -8.14 10.45 14.87
N THR A 201 -6.95 10.82 15.35
CA THR A 201 -6.49 12.23 15.38
C THR A 201 -5.98 12.72 14.02
N LEU A 202 -5.58 11.81 13.13
CA LEU A 202 -4.89 12.07 11.88
C LEU A 202 -5.86 12.36 10.73
#